data_AF-A0A969HN97-F1
#
_entry.id   AF-A0A969HN97-F1
#
_cell.length_a   1.000
_cell.length_b   1.000
_cell.length_c   1.000
_cell.angle_alpha   90.00
_cell.angle_beta   90.00
_cell.angle_gamma   90.00
#
_symmetry.space_group_name_H-M   'P 1'
#
loop_
_entity.id
_entity.type
_entity.pdbx_description
1 polymer ?
#
loop_
_entity_poly.entity_id
_entity_poly.type
_entity_poly.pdbx_seq_one_letter_code
_entity_poly.pdbx_strand_id
1 'polypeptide(L)'
;MQNKDYPQFPYKVTTEAIDPYPTTIQAHIQKYHEALHYDQPIKPAMIRDLEDLIKKYPDLPTLKNHLQMIYKKTGQFDKANATLQEIVIQHPDYMFGKLEWAANLMNEGQMEESREVIDFTREMNEVFPEREIFHISEVVTFTLNTIRYYVLNHDFDRAEQYLDRLRLLAYTHFPTSQHIVQLEKMLVIERLKHNMEQLSKSIKEMRKVEATFKIFHGLGEEPPQFQHPEIEVLYKYAFDIPHEEWLAIQAIPHESLLNDLSTVLADSQRRFALYKTKL
;
A
#
# COMPACT_ATOMS: atom_id res chain seq x y z
N MET A 1 -13.71 -33.00 1.12
CA MET A 1 -12.92 -32.13 1.99
C MET A 1 -11.50 -32.05 1.46
N GLN A 2 -11.19 -31.04 0.65
CA GLN A 2 -9.80 -30.65 0.42
C GLN A 2 -9.57 -29.39 1.25
N ASN A 3 -9.14 -29.58 2.50
CA ASN A 3 -8.52 -28.52 3.27
C ASN A 3 -7.22 -28.21 2.52
N LYS A 4 -7.17 -27.10 1.79
CA LYS A 4 -5.91 -26.67 1.19
C LYS A 4 -5.14 -25.96 2.29
N ASP A 5 -3.97 -26.49 2.62
CA ASP A 5 -3.08 -25.80 3.56
C ASP A 5 -2.60 -24.51 2.87
N TYR A 6 -2.99 -23.37 3.43
CA TYR A 6 -2.45 -22.06 3.07
C TYR A 6 -1.39 -21.69 4.12
N PRO A 7 -0.17 -22.25 4.06
CA PRO A 7 0.84 -22.14 5.12
C PRO A 7 1.33 -20.70 5.37
N GLN A 8 1.04 -19.79 4.44
CA GLN A 8 1.37 -18.38 4.56
C GLN A 8 0.46 -17.60 5.55
N PHE A 9 -0.61 -18.22 6.06
CA PHE A 9 -1.47 -17.63 7.08
C PHE A 9 -1.32 -18.36 8.43
N PRO A 10 -1.31 -17.64 9.55
CA PRO A 10 -1.25 -18.25 10.89
C PRO A 10 -2.59 -18.86 11.34
N TYR A 11 -3.57 -18.99 10.44
CA TYR A 11 -4.93 -19.48 10.69
C TYR A 11 -5.41 -20.37 9.54
N LYS A 12 -6.44 -21.19 9.79
CA LYS A 12 -6.97 -22.10 8.78
C LYS A 12 -7.83 -21.33 7.79
N VAL A 13 -7.70 -21.66 6.50
CA VAL A 13 -8.47 -21.05 5.43
C VAL A 13 -9.24 -22.13 4.67
N THR A 14 -10.54 -21.91 4.46
CA THR A 14 -11.42 -22.84 3.75
C THR A 14 -12.06 -22.20 2.53
N THR A 15 -12.35 -23.00 1.50
CA THR A 15 -13.21 -22.61 0.37
C THR A 15 -14.63 -23.17 0.50
N GLU A 16 -14.89 -23.96 1.55
CA GLU A 16 -16.21 -24.49 1.88
C GLU A 16 -16.99 -23.44 2.70
N ALA A 17 -18.31 -23.38 2.51
CA ALA A 17 -19.15 -22.46 3.28
C ALA A 17 -19.05 -22.75 4.78
N ILE A 18 -18.72 -21.73 5.58
CA ILE A 18 -18.58 -21.86 7.04
C ILE A 18 -19.96 -21.95 7.70
N ASP A 19 -20.91 -21.12 7.24
CA ASP A 19 -22.29 -21.14 7.73
C ASP A 19 -23.24 -21.69 6.65
N PRO A 20 -23.85 -22.87 6.87
CA PRO A 20 -24.81 -23.42 5.91
C PRO A 20 -26.11 -22.62 5.97
N TYR A 21 -26.50 -22.05 4.83
CA TYR A 21 -27.82 -21.44 4.66
C TYR A 21 -28.92 -22.49 4.80
N PRO A 22 -30.16 -22.08 5.17
CA PRO A 22 -31.32 -22.92 4.95
C PRO A 22 -31.33 -23.44 3.51
N THR A 23 -31.52 -24.75 3.34
CA THR A 23 -31.48 -25.40 2.02
C THR A 23 -32.47 -24.75 1.04
N THR A 24 -33.56 -24.19 1.57
CA THR A 24 -34.60 -23.46 0.83
C THR A 24 -34.09 -22.18 0.13
N ILE A 25 -33.00 -21.57 0.59
CA ILE A 25 -32.44 -20.34 0.00
C ILE A 25 -31.09 -20.54 -0.68
N GLN A 26 -30.50 -21.75 -0.61
CA GLN A 26 -29.16 -22.01 -1.12
C GLN A 26 -29.02 -21.70 -2.62
N ALA A 27 -30.03 -22.05 -3.42
CA ALA A 27 -30.06 -21.71 -4.85
C ALA A 27 -30.15 -20.20 -5.11
N HIS A 28 -30.85 -19.46 -4.25
CA HIS A 28 -30.91 -17.99 -4.34
C HIS A 28 -29.54 -17.37 -4.03
N ILE A 29 -28.87 -17.83 -2.97
CA ILE A 29 -27.52 -17.36 -2.62
C ILE A 29 -26.53 -17.61 -3.76
N GLN A 30 -26.53 -18.82 -4.32
CA GLN A 30 -25.66 -19.17 -5.45
C GLN A 30 -25.88 -18.23 -6.64
N LYS A 31 -27.15 -17.97 -7.00
CA LYS A 31 -27.51 -17.03 -8.06
C LYS A 31 -27.02 -15.61 -7.80
N TYR A 32 -27.08 -15.11 -6.56
CA TYR A 32 -26.58 -13.78 -6.22
C TYR A 32 -25.05 -13.71 -6.28
N HIS A 33 -24.38 -14.75 -5.77
CA HIS A 33 -22.93 -14.89 -5.85
C HIS A 33 -22.46 -14.86 -7.31
N GLU A 34 -23.10 -15.65 -8.17
CA GLU A 34 -22.76 -15.68 -9.60
C GLU A 34 -22.94 -14.31 -10.27
N ALA A 35 -24.00 -13.59 -9.94
CA ALA A 35 -24.24 -12.27 -10.50
C ALA A 35 -23.23 -11.22 -10.03
N LEU A 36 -22.74 -11.33 -8.80
CA LEU A 36 -21.72 -10.44 -8.29
C LEU A 36 -20.34 -10.72 -8.92
N HIS A 37 -19.98 -11.98 -9.13
CA HIS A 37 -18.61 -12.38 -9.50
C HIS A 37 -18.38 -12.75 -10.97
N TYR A 38 -19.40 -13.12 -11.76
CA TYR A 38 -19.24 -13.59 -13.15
C TYR A 38 -19.82 -12.66 -14.21
N ASP A 39 -19.74 -11.36 -13.97
CA ASP A 39 -20.22 -10.28 -14.88
C ASP A 39 -21.62 -10.53 -15.48
N GLN A 40 -22.49 -11.19 -14.73
CA GLN A 40 -23.87 -11.39 -15.17
C GLN A 40 -24.66 -10.10 -14.96
N PRO A 41 -25.62 -9.79 -15.86
CA PRO A 41 -26.48 -8.64 -15.70
C PRO A 41 -27.33 -8.77 -14.43
N ILE A 42 -27.24 -7.77 -13.56
CA ILE A 42 -28.12 -7.66 -12.40
C ILE A 42 -29.52 -7.30 -12.88
N LYS A 43 -30.49 -8.18 -12.61
CA LYS A 43 -31.89 -7.98 -12.99
C LYS A 43 -32.64 -7.29 -11.84
N PRO A 44 -33.57 -6.35 -12.11
CA PRO A 44 -34.39 -5.73 -11.06
C PRO A 44 -35.16 -6.74 -10.19
N ALA A 45 -35.55 -7.89 -10.77
CA ALA A 45 -36.18 -8.98 -10.03
C ALA A 45 -35.30 -9.58 -8.93
N MET A 46 -33.97 -9.52 -9.05
CA MET A 46 -33.05 -10.01 -8.01
C MET A 46 -33.07 -9.11 -6.77
N ILE A 47 -33.20 -7.80 -6.96
CA ILE A 47 -33.30 -6.85 -5.85
C ILE A 47 -34.58 -7.14 -5.04
N ARG A 48 -35.72 -7.30 -5.73
CA ARG A 48 -37.00 -7.66 -5.09
C ARG A 48 -36.94 -9.00 -4.35
N ASP A 49 -36.34 -10.00 -4.98
CA ASP A 49 -36.14 -11.34 -4.41
C ASP A 49 -35.28 -11.28 -3.13
N LEU A 50 -34.18 -10.50 -3.13
CA LEU A 50 -33.38 -10.24 -1.93
C LEU A 50 -34.16 -9.50 -0.83
N GLU A 51 -34.90 -8.44 -1.19
CA GLU A 51 -35.73 -7.68 -0.25
C GLU A 51 -36.77 -8.58 0.44
N ASP A 52 -37.39 -9.50 -0.29
CA ASP A 52 -38.37 -10.44 0.27
C ASP A 52 -37.70 -11.53 1.13
N LEU A 53 -36.51 -12.01 0.74
CA LEU A 53 -35.73 -12.92 1.58
C LEU A 53 -35.24 -12.25 2.87
N ILE A 54 -34.84 -10.97 2.84
CA ILE A 54 -34.42 -10.23 4.04
C ILE A 54 -35.59 -10.08 5.01
N LYS A 55 -36.81 -9.85 4.53
CA LYS A 55 -38.01 -9.83 5.40
C LYS A 55 -38.25 -11.19 6.07
N LYS A 56 -37.98 -12.28 5.36
CA LYS A 56 -38.18 -13.65 5.86
C LYS A 56 -37.05 -14.13 6.78
N TYR A 57 -35.83 -13.66 6.54
CA TYR A 57 -34.62 -14.05 7.26
C TYR A 57 -33.81 -12.81 7.66
N PRO A 58 -34.34 -11.94 8.55
CA PRO A 58 -33.72 -10.65 8.90
C PRO A 58 -32.37 -10.81 9.61
N ASP A 59 -32.18 -11.96 10.26
CA ASP A 59 -31.00 -12.31 11.04
C ASP A 59 -29.85 -12.86 10.20
N LEU A 60 -30.02 -13.00 8.87
CA LEU A 60 -28.96 -13.41 7.96
C LEU A 60 -28.27 -12.16 7.36
N PRO A 61 -27.15 -11.67 7.93
CA PRO A 61 -26.46 -10.49 7.43
C PRO A 61 -25.99 -10.64 5.99
N THR A 62 -25.69 -11.87 5.54
CA THR A 62 -25.22 -12.10 4.19
C THR A 62 -26.24 -11.70 3.13
N LEU A 63 -27.55 -11.82 3.38
CA LEU A 63 -28.58 -11.35 2.44
C LEU A 63 -28.50 -9.83 2.26
N LYS A 64 -28.38 -9.08 3.36
CA LYS A 64 -28.20 -7.62 3.33
C LYS A 64 -26.89 -7.25 2.63
N ASN A 65 -25.82 -8.01 2.87
CA ASN A 65 -24.54 -7.83 2.19
C ASN A 65 -24.66 -8.00 0.67
N HIS A 66 -25.34 -9.06 0.20
CA HIS A 66 -25.57 -9.25 -1.25
C HIS A 66 -26.39 -8.09 -1.83
N LEU A 67 -27.41 -7.61 -1.11
CA LEU A 67 -28.21 -6.46 -1.53
C LEU A 67 -27.36 -5.19 -1.63
N GLN A 68 -26.54 -4.91 -0.63
CA GLN A 68 -25.60 -3.78 -0.61
C GLN A 68 -24.62 -3.84 -1.80
N MET A 69 -24.02 -5.01 -2.07
CA MET A 69 -23.10 -5.18 -3.19
C MET A 69 -23.80 -5.01 -4.54
N ILE A 70 -25.03 -5.50 -4.68
CA ILE A 70 -25.85 -5.29 -5.88
C ILE A 70 -26.17 -3.82 -6.09
N TYR A 71 -26.51 -3.08 -5.03
CA TYR A 71 -26.72 -1.63 -5.12
C TYR A 71 -25.43 -0.92 -5.57
N LYS A 72 -24.25 -1.27 -5.02
CA LYS A 72 -22.96 -0.73 -5.49
C LYS A 72 -22.72 -1.01 -6.97
N LYS A 73 -22.88 -2.26 -7.41
CA LYS A 73 -22.64 -2.68 -8.81
C LYS A 73 -23.62 -2.05 -9.80
N THR A 74 -24.80 -1.62 -9.34
CA THR A 74 -25.81 -0.91 -10.15
C THR A 74 -25.77 0.61 -9.96
N GLY A 75 -24.77 1.16 -9.26
CA GLY A 75 -24.60 2.61 -9.07
C GLY A 75 -25.56 3.26 -8.10
N GLN A 76 -26.33 2.48 -7.32
CA GLN A 76 -27.28 2.96 -6.31
C GLN A 76 -26.57 3.19 -4.97
N PHE A 77 -25.57 4.07 -4.94
CA PHE A 77 -24.67 4.24 -3.80
C PHE A 77 -25.39 4.67 -2.50
N ASP A 78 -26.40 5.54 -2.57
CA ASP A 78 -27.16 5.97 -1.39
C ASP A 78 -27.84 4.77 -0.71
N LYS A 79 -28.44 3.88 -1.50
CA LYS A 79 -29.07 2.66 -0.98
C LYS A 79 -28.04 1.70 -0.42
N ALA A 80 -26.90 1.54 -1.11
CA ALA A 80 -25.81 0.70 -0.61
C ALA A 80 -25.31 1.19 0.77
N ASN A 81 -25.16 2.50 0.95
CA ASN A 81 -24.73 3.09 2.21
C ASN A 81 -25.79 2.91 3.30
N ALA A 82 -27.07 3.13 3.00
CA ALA A 82 -28.15 2.88 3.95
C ALA A 82 -28.18 1.40 4.38
N THR A 83 -28.06 0.46 3.43
CA THR A 83 -27.98 -0.97 3.75
C THR A 83 -26.74 -1.31 4.58
N LEU A 84 -25.59 -0.69 4.32
CA LEU A 84 -24.40 -0.90 5.14
C LEU A 84 -24.61 -0.41 6.58
N GLN A 85 -25.23 0.76 6.77
CA GLN A 85 -25.57 1.26 8.09
C GLN A 85 -26.49 0.28 8.84
N GLU A 86 -27.50 -0.26 8.17
CA GLU A 86 -28.37 -1.30 8.74
C GLU A 86 -27.60 -2.56 9.13
N ILE A 87 -26.64 -3.01 8.30
CA ILE A 87 -25.77 -4.16 8.61
C ILE A 87 -24.97 -3.89 9.86
N VAL A 88 -24.28 -2.75 9.95
CA VAL A 88 -23.41 -2.42 11.11
C VAL A 88 -24.23 -2.29 12.40
N ILE A 89 -25.44 -1.72 12.33
CA ILE A 89 -26.31 -1.55 13.50
C ILE A 89 -26.89 -2.90 13.96
N GLN A 90 -27.40 -3.71 13.04
CA GLN A 90 -28.15 -4.92 13.39
C GLN A 90 -27.25 -6.14 13.55
N HIS A 91 -26.09 -6.13 12.91
CA HIS A 91 -25.14 -7.23 12.84
C HIS A 91 -23.72 -6.73 13.14
N PRO A 92 -23.48 -6.17 14.34
CA PRO A 92 -22.23 -5.49 14.65
C PRO A 92 -21.01 -6.39 14.52
N ASP A 93 -21.14 -7.70 14.72
CA ASP A 93 -20.04 -8.68 14.61
C ASP A 93 -19.87 -9.29 13.22
N TYR A 94 -20.73 -8.92 12.26
CA TYR A 94 -20.60 -9.42 10.90
C TYR A 94 -19.40 -8.82 10.19
N MET A 95 -18.41 -9.68 9.91
CA MET A 95 -17.08 -9.29 9.46
C MET A 95 -17.07 -8.43 8.18
N PHE A 96 -17.86 -8.78 7.17
CA PHE A 96 -17.93 -7.97 5.94
C PHE A 96 -18.56 -6.60 6.18
N GLY A 97 -19.49 -6.48 7.14
CA GLY A 97 -20.06 -5.20 7.57
C GLY A 97 -18.98 -4.29 8.17
N LYS A 98 -18.18 -4.83 9.11
CA LYS A 98 -17.04 -4.09 9.70
C LYS A 98 -16.01 -3.69 8.63
N LEU A 99 -15.65 -4.60 7.73
CA LEU A 99 -14.69 -4.33 6.66
C LEU A 99 -15.15 -3.23 5.70
N GLU A 100 -16.40 -3.29 5.24
CA GLU A 100 -16.94 -2.25 4.35
C GLU A 100 -17.10 -0.90 5.08
N TRP A 101 -17.48 -0.91 6.36
CA TRP A 101 -17.54 0.31 7.16
C TRP A 101 -16.16 0.95 7.32
N ALA A 102 -15.16 0.18 7.73
CA ALA A 102 -13.78 0.64 7.83
C ALA A 102 -13.25 1.15 6.48
N ALA A 103 -13.61 0.50 5.37
CA ALA A 103 -13.23 0.92 4.03
C ALA A 103 -13.84 2.27 3.60
N ASN A 104 -15.08 2.55 4.03
CA ASN A 104 -15.73 3.84 3.82
C ASN A 104 -15.04 4.95 4.62
N LEU A 105 -14.72 4.70 5.89
CA LEU A 105 -13.95 5.65 6.71
C LEU A 105 -12.59 5.98 6.09
N MET A 106 -11.89 4.98 5.55
CA MET A 106 -10.65 5.22 4.78
C MET A 106 -10.86 6.07 3.50
N ASN A 107 -12.01 5.93 2.81
CA ASN A 107 -12.33 6.78 1.65
C ASN A 107 -12.56 8.24 2.05
N GLU A 108 -13.09 8.46 3.26
CA GLU A 108 -13.41 9.78 3.80
C GLU A 108 -12.20 10.43 4.51
N GLY A 109 -11.06 9.76 4.55
CA GLY A 109 -9.83 10.23 5.22
C GLY A 109 -9.85 10.05 6.75
N GLN A 110 -10.85 9.35 7.29
CA GLN A 110 -11.04 9.05 8.71
C GLN A 110 -10.26 7.78 9.09
N MET A 111 -8.92 7.89 9.05
CA MET A 111 -8.03 6.74 9.23
C MET A 111 -8.02 6.20 10.66
N GLU A 112 -8.20 7.07 11.66
CA GLU A 112 -8.21 6.65 13.06
C GLU A 112 -9.51 5.92 13.40
N GLU A 113 -10.65 6.46 12.99
CA GLU A 113 -11.96 5.83 13.14
C GLU A 113 -12.01 4.49 12.39
N SER A 114 -11.37 4.40 11.22
CA SER A 114 -11.22 3.13 10.50
C SER A 114 -10.47 2.08 11.32
N ARG A 115 -9.38 2.48 11.99
CA ARG A 115 -8.58 1.61 12.86
C ARG A 115 -9.37 1.16 14.10
N GLU A 116 -10.23 2.01 14.66
CA GLU A 116 -11.10 1.65 15.78
C GLU A 116 -12.12 0.55 15.39
N VAL A 117 -12.57 0.54 14.14
CA VAL A 117 -13.48 -0.50 13.62
C VAL A 117 -12.77 -1.82 13.39
N ILE A 118 -11.63 -1.78 12.67
CA ILE A 118 -10.76 -2.93 12.42
C ILE A 118 -9.31 -2.46 12.47
N ASP A 119 -8.52 -3.07 13.35
CA ASP A 119 -7.08 -2.86 13.39
C ASP A 119 -6.37 -3.67 12.27
N PHE A 120 -6.25 -3.04 11.10
CA PHE A 120 -5.53 -3.63 9.95
C PHE A 120 -4.03 -3.83 10.19
N THR A 121 -3.47 -3.39 11.32
CA THR A 121 -2.05 -3.65 11.64
C THR A 121 -1.81 -4.99 12.33
N ARG A 122 -2.89 -5.74 12.59
CA ARG A 122 -2.86 -7.05 13.21
C ARG A 122 -3.34 -8.11 12.24
N GLU A 123 -2.89 -9.35 12.45
CA GLU A 123 -3.37 -10.47 11.64
C GLU A 123 -4.84 -10.79 11.93
N MET A 124 -5.52 -11.42 10.96
CA MET A 124 -6.96 -11.65 11.02
C MET A 124 -7.41 -12.43 12.26
N ASN A 125 -6.63 -13.43 12.69
CA ASN A 125 -6.89 -14.22 13.90
C ASN A 125 -6.62 -13.44 15.21
N GLU A 126 -5.94 -12.31 15.14
CA GLU A 126 -5.76 -11.42 16.28
C GLU A 126 -6.91 -10.41 16.40
N VAL A 127 -7.50 -10.02 15.26
CA VAL A 127 -8.69 -9.16 15.19
C VAL A 127 -9.96 -9.94 15.52
N PHE A 128 -10.05 -11.20 15.09
CA PHE A 128 -11.17 -12.11 15.35
C PHE A 128 -10.69 -13.35 16.12
N PRO A 129 -10.27 -13.18 17.40
CA PRO A 129 -9.63 -14.24 18.19
C PRO A 129 -10.53 -15.44 18.51
N GLU A 130 -11.84 -15.27 18.41
CA GLU A 130 -12.83 -16.33 18.61
C GLU A 130 -12.93 -17.31 17.43
N ARG A 131 -12.24 -17.04 16.31
CA ARG A 131 -12.33 -17.81 15.06
C ARG A 131 -11.01 -18.48 14.72
N GLU A 132 -11.05 -19.80 14.50
CA GLU A 132 -9.90 -20.57 14.02
C GLU A 132 -9.85 -20.74 12.50
N ILE A 133 -11.00 -20.65 11.83
CA ILE A 133 -11.20 -20.92 10.41
C ILE A 133 -11.86 -19.71 9.75
N PHE A 134 -11.27 -19.26 8.65
CA PHE A 134 -11.80 -18.17 7.83
C PHE A 134 -12.06 -18.65 6.40
N HIS A 135 -13.12 -18.13 5.79
CA HIS A 135 -13.42 -18.43 4.40
C HIS A 135 -12.46 -17.63 3.50
N ILE A 136 -12.07 -18.18 2.36
CA ILE A 136 -11.10 -17.55 1.46
C ILE A 136 -11.52 -16.13 1.04
N SER A 137 -12.81 -15.87 0.84
CA SER A 137 -13.30 -14.53 0.49
C SER A 137 -13.09 -13.52 1.62
N GLU A 138 -13.18 -13.97 2.88
CA GLU A 138 -12.93 -13.14 4.05
C GLU A 138 -11.46 -12.75 4.12
N VAL A 139 -10.56 -13.72 3.92
CA VAL A 139 -9.12 -13.51 3.91
C VAL A 139 -8.72 -12.55 2.78
N VAL A 140 -9.28 -12.74 1.59
CA VAL A 140 -9.05 -11.85 0.44
C VAL A 140 -9.53 -10.43 0.74
N THR A 141 -10.77 -10.25 1.20
CA THR A 141 -11.31 -8.91 1.49
C THR A 141 -10.56 -8.21 2.62
N PHE A 142 -10.18 -8.93 3.68
CA PHE A 142 -9.34 -8.39 4.75
C PHE A 142 -7.97 -7.95 4.22
N THR A 143 -7.31 -8.81 3.44
CA THR A 143 -5.99 -8.53 2.85
C THR A 143 -6.04 -7.32 1.91
N LEU A 144 -7.08 -7.21 1.06
CA LEU A 144 -7.27 -6.06 0.17
C LEU A 144 -7.38 -4.75 0.95
N ASN A 145 -8.16 -4.72 2.03
CA ASN A 145 -8.30 -3.54 2.87
C ASN A 145 -7.03 -3.25 3.68
N THR A 146 -6.29 -4.26 4.08
CA THR A 146 -4.99 -4.11 4.77
C THR A 146 -3.94 -3.46 3.87
N ILE A 147 -3.83 -3.90 2.60
CA ILE A 147 -2.95 -3.27 1.61
C ILE A 147 -3.32 -1.79 1.48
N ARG A 148 -4.61 -1.52 1.28
CA ARG A 148 -5.12 -0.16 1.13
C ARG A 148 -4.82 0.72 2.35
N TYR A 149 -4.99 0.19 3.56
CA TYR A 149 -4.67 0.87 4.81
C TYR A 149 -3.19 1.27 4.85
N TYR A 150 -2.27 0.36 4.54
CA TYR A 150 -0.84 0.66 4.55
C TYR A 150 -0.43 1.65 3.46
N VAL A 151 -1.03 1.58 2.26
CA VAL A 151 -0.78 2.59 1.21
C VAL A 151 -1.20 3.98 1.67
N LEU A 152 -2.38 4.11 2.27
CA LEU A 152 -2.89 5.40 2.77
C LEU A 152 -2.09 5.95 3.95
N ASN A 153 -1.42 5.08 4.72
CA ASN A 153 -0.49 5.48 5.79
C ASN A 153 0.97 5.64 5.32
N HIS A 154 1.22 5.52 4.02
CA HIS A 154 2.56 5.59 3.40
C HIS A 154 3.56 4.53 3.91
N ASP A 155 3.06 3.44 4.49
CA ASP A 155 3.87 2.26 4.86
C ASP A 155 3.89 1.30 3.66
N PHE A 156 4.58 1.73 2.62
CA PHE A 156 4.55 1.05 1.32
C PHE A 156 5.21 -0.32 1.35
N ASP A 157 6.16 -0.55 2.25
CA ASP A 157 6.87 -1.82 2.37
C ASP A 157 5.95 -2.91 2.95
N ARG A 158 5.16 -2.59 3.97
CA ARG A 158 4.10 -3.51 4.45
C ARG A 158 3.02 -3.70 3.39
N ALA A 159 2.62 -2.65 2.68
CA ALA A 159 1.66 -2.79 1.59
C ALA A 159 2.14 -3.80 0.52
N GLU A 160 3.42 -3.77 0.15
CA GLU A 160 4.03 -4.74 -0.79
C GLU A 160 4.03 -6.17 -0.24
N GLN A 161 4.39 -6.37 1.03
CA GLN A 161 4.37 -7.71 1.65
C GLN A 161 2.97 -8.34 1.60
N TYR A 162 1.92 -7.57 1.93
CA TYR A 162 0.55 -8.07 1.85
C TYR A 162 0.08 -8.27 0.41
N LEU A 163 0.55 -7.46 -0.54
CA LEU A 163 0.28 -7.63 -1.95
C LEU A 163 0.89 -8.93 -2.50
N ASP A 164 2.12 -9.26 -2.09
CA ASP A 164 2.76 -10.54 -2.44
C ASP A 164 1.99 -11.72 -1.88
N ARG A 165 1.54 -11.63 -0.62
CA ARG A 165 0.67 -12.65 0.00
C ARG A 165 -0.65 -12.83 -0.77
N LEU A 166 -1.25 -11.72 -1.22
CA LEU A 166 -2.47 -11.75 -2.04
C LEU A 166 -2.24 -12.37 -3.42
N ARG A 167 -1.10 -12.09 -4.07
CA ARG A 167 -0.74 -12.71 -5.36
C ARG A 167 -0.69 -14.23 -5.24
N LEU A 168 -0.06 -14.75 -4.18
CA LEU A 168 -0.02 -16.19 -3.89
C LEU A 168 -1.41 -16.81 -3.76
N LEU A 169 -2.37 -16.09 -3.18
CA LEU A 169 -3.77 -16.52 -3.11
C LEU A 169 -4.46 -16.52 -4.48
N ALA A 170 -4.27 -15.47 -5.28
CA ALA A 170 -4.95 -15.27 -6.57
C ALA A 170 -4.65 -16.38 -7.58
N TYR A 171 -3.42 -16.93 -7.58
CA TYR A 171 -3.04 -18.05 -8.43
C TYR A 171 -3.84 -19.34 -8.17
N THR A 172 -4.54 -19.43 -7.03
CA THR A 172 -5.16 -20.69 -6.60
C THR A 172 -6.68 -20.73 -6.76
N HIS A 173 -7.43 -19.63 -6.57
CA HIS A 173 -8.89 -19.74 -6.36
C HIS A 173 -9.80 -18.58 -6.76
N PHE A 174 -9.29 -17.41 -7.18
CA PHE A 174 -10.16 -16.24 -7.35
C PHE A 174 -9.66 -15.32 -8.48
N PRO A 175 -10.54 -14.84 -9.38
CA PRO A 175 -10.19 -13.80 -10.35
C PRO A 175 -10.11 -12.43 -9.64
N THR A 176 -9.12 -12.25 -8.77
CA THR A 176 -8.79 -10.96 -8.12
C THR A 176 -7.84 -10.11 -8.95
N SER A 177 -7.52 -10.53 -10.18
CA SER A 177 -6.52 -9.88 -11.04
C SER A 177 -6.79 -8.39 -11.22
N GLN A 178 -8.05 -7.98 -11.41
CA GLN A 178 -8.37 -6.56 -11.56
C GLN A 178 -8.15 -5.76 -10.27
N HIS A 179 -8.53 -6.30 -9.12
CA HIS A 179 -8.29 -5.65 -7.83
C HIS A 179 -6.80 -5.54 -7.49
N ILE A 180 -6.02 -6.59 -7.80
CA ILE A 180 -4.56 -6.59 -7.63
C ILE A 180 -3.93 -5.50 -8.51
N VAL A 181 -4.28 -5.45 -9.79
CA VAL A 181 -3.77 -4.42 -10.71
C VAL A 181 -4.14 -3.01 -10.25
N GLN A 182 -5.34 -2.81 -9.69
CA GLN A 182 -5.74 -1.52 -9.14
C GLN A 182 -4.91 -1.13 -7.91
N LEU A 183 -4.66 -2.06 -7.00
CA LEU A 183 -3.84 -1.82 -5.81
C LEU A 183 -2.38 -1.58 -6.16
N GLU A 184 -1.82 -2.31 -7.12
CA GLU A 184 -0.47 -2.07 -7.65
C GLU A 184 -0.32 -0.65 -8.18
N LYS A 185 -1.30 -0.19 -8.97
CA LYS A 185 -1.34 1.18 -9.48
C LYS A 185 -1.44 2.19 -8.34
N MET A 186 -2.33 1.95 -7.37
CA MET A 186 -2.50 2.82 -6.21
C MET A 186 -1.18 2.95 -5.43
N LEU A 187 -0.54 1.83 -5.11
CA LEU A 187 0.74 1.78 -4.41
C LEU A 187 1.82 2.60 -5.14
N VAL A 188 2.00 2.39 -6.45
CA VAL A 188 3.00 3.12 -7.24
C VAL A 188 2.71 4.62 -7.27
N ILE A 189 1.44 5.00 -7.49
CA ILE A 189 1.04 6.42 -7.58
C ILE A 189 1.25 7.12 -6.23
N GLU A 190 0.80 6.52 -5.13
CA GLU A 190 0.93 7.14 -3.81
C GLU A 190 2.38 7.20 -3.34
N ARG A 191 3.20 6.17 -3.63
CA ARG A 191 4.65 6.19 -3.36
C ARG A 191 5.35 7.33 -4.10
N LEU A 192 5.02 7.54 -5.38
CA LEU A 192 5.58 8.63 -6.18
C LEU A 192 5.16 10.00 -5.64
N LYS A 193 3.88 10.20 -5.33
CA LYS A 193 3.37 11.44 -4.73
C LYS A 193 4.08 11.75 -3.42
N HIS A 194 4.15 10.79 -2.51
CA HIS A 194 4.81 10.95 -1.22
C HIS A 194 6.29 11.34 -1.39
N ASN A 195 7.03 10.66 -2.25
CA ASN A 195 8.44 10.98 -2.51
C ASN A 195 8.62 12.38 -3.10
N MET A 196 7.73 12.81 -4.01
CA MET A 196 7.76 14.17 -4.57
C MET A 196 7.47 15.23 -3.52
N GLU A 197 6.54 14.99 -2.60
CA GLU A 197 6.24 15.88 -1.48
C GLU A 197 7.44 16.03 -0.55
N GLN A 198 8.11 14.92 -0.20
CA GLN A 198 9.32 14.94 0.62
C GLN A 198 10.47 15.69 -0.08
N LEU A 199 10.69 15.46 -1.37
CA LEU A 199 11.71 16.18 -2.14
C LEU A 199 11.40 17.69 -2.20
N SER A 200 10.14 18.07 -2.45
CA SER A 200 9.71 19.47 -2.47
C SER A 200 9.94 20.16 -1.12
N LYS A 201 9.65 19.47 -0.02
CA LYS A 201 9.93 19.94 1.34
C LYS A 201 11.43 20.11 1.57
N SER A 202 12.24 19.12 1.20
CA SER A 202 13.70 19.16 1.33
C SER A 202 14.33 20.34 0.56
N ILE A 203 13.88 20.59 -0.67
CA ILE A 203 14.34 21.73 -1.47
C ILE A 203 13.99 23.07 -0.80
N LYS A 204 12.79 23.19 -0.22
CA LYS A 204 12.37 24.42 0.49
C LYS A 204 13.18 24.66 1.76
N GLU A 205 13.57 23.60 2.46
CA GLU A 205 14.34 23.66 3.70
C GLU A 205 15.86 23.76 3.46
N MET A 206 16.31 23.58 2.22
CA MET A 206 17.71 23.70 1.83
C MET A 206 18.21 25.13 2.10
N ARG A 207 19.19 25.27 3.01
CA ARG A 207 19.85 26.55 3.26
C ARG A 207 20.52 27.04 1.98
N LYS A 208 20.15 28.25 1.55
CA LYS A 208 20.86 28.95 0.47
C LYS A 208 22.25 29.30 0.97
N VAL A 209 23.27 28.61 0.47
CA VAL A 209 24.66 28.99 0.66
C VAL A 209 25.00 29.99 -0.43
N GLU A 210 25.47 31.17 -0.06
CA GLU A 210 26.07 32.09 -1.03
C GLU A 210 27.36 31.45 -1.54
N ALA A 211 27.32 30.98 -2.79
CA ALA A 211 28.46 30.36 -3.43
C ALA A 211 29.53 31.43 -3.71
N THR A 212 30.60 31.44 -2.93
CA THR A 212 31.82 32.18 -3.25
C THR A 212 32.69 31.30 -4.14
N PHE A 213 32.50 31.40 -5.45
CA PHE A 213 33.38 30.72 -6.38
C PHE A 213 34.74 31.39 -6.40
N LYS A 214 35.80 30.67 -6.03
CA LYS A 214 37.17 31.07 -6.40
C LYS A 214 37.25 30.97 -7.94
N ILE A 215 37.37 32.10 -8.62
CA ILE A 215 37.65 32.12 -10.06
C ILE A 215 39.07 31.59 -10.25
N PHE A 216 39.21 30.46 -10.93
CA PHE A 216 40.52 29.90 -11.28
C PHE A 216 40.91 30.25 -12.72
N HIS A 217 42.13 30.73 -12.88
CA HIS A 217 42.79 30.97 -14.16
C HIS A 217 43.92 29.96 -14.32
N GLY A 218 43.76 28.95 -15.18
CA GLY A 218 44.88 28.12 -15.63
C GLY A 218 44.55 26.65 -15.90
N LEU A 219 45.11 26.14 -17.01
CA LEU A 219 45.21 24.71 -17.30
C LEU A 219 46.43 24.15 -16.55
N GLY A 220 46.31 22.97 -15.93
CA GLY A 220 47.42 22.30 -15.24
C GLY A 220 47.12 20.82 -15.07
N GLU A 221 48.13 19.96 -15.30
CA GLU A 221 47.99 18.48 -15.24
C GLU A 221 48.37 17.90 -13.85
N GLU A 222 48.91 18.73 -12.95
CA GLU A 222 49.36 18.29 -11.63
C GLU A 222 48.17 17.96 -10.69
N PRO A 223 48.29 16.90 -9.86
CA PRO A 223 47.29 16.60 -8.83
C PRO A 223 47.11 17.77 -7.86
N PRO A 224 45.88 18.04 -7.39
CA PRO A 224 45.66 18.97 -6.30
C PRO A 224 46.36 18.50 -5.02
N GLN A 225 46.85 19.44 -4.22
CA GLN A 225 47.35 19.16 -2.87
C GLN A 225 46.25 19.53 -1.86
N PHE A 226 45.92 18.59 -0.98
CA PHE A 226 44.94 18.76 0.08
C PHE A 226 45.63 18.96 1.42
N GLN A 227 44.98 19.69 2.32
CA GLN A 227 45.41 19.79 3.71
C GLN A 227 45.15 18.47 4.46
N HIS A 228 44.08 17.77 4.07
CA HIS A 228 43.62 16.52 4.67
C HIS A 228 43.66 15.38 3.64
N PRO A 229 44.50 14.34 3.83
CA PRO A 229 44.62 13.22 2.89
C PRO A 229 43.31 12.42 2.75
N GLU A 230 42.42 12.48 3.74
CA GLU A 230 41.10 11.86 3.71
C GLU A 230 40.25 12.35 2.53
N ILE A 231 40.54 13.54 1.98
CA ILE A 231 39.82 14.12 0.84
C ILE A 231 40.15 13.41 -0.48
N GLU A 232 41.31 12.74 -0.57
CA GLU A 232 41.69 11.96 -1.76
C GLU A 232 40.70 10.83 -2.07
N VAL A 233 39.94 10.38 -1.06
CA VAL A 233 38.91 9.35 -1.20
C VAL A 233 37.84 9.72 -2.25
N LEU A 234 37.58 11.03 -2.44
CA LEU A 234 36.63 11.54 -3.43
C LEU A 234 37.05 11.25 -4.88
N TYR A 235 38.35 11.07 -5.12
CA TYR A 235 38.90 10.69 -6.42
C TYR A 235 38.96 9.17 -6.63
N LYS A 236 38.87 8.40 -5.54
CA LYS A 236 39.01 6.94 -5.54
C LYS A 236 37.68 6.21 -5.67
N TYR A 237 36.64 6.69 -4.99
CA TYR A 237 35.38 5.95 -4.84
C TYR A 237 34.18 6.57 -5.58
N ALA A 238 34.35 7.74 -6.20
CA ALA A 238 33.26 8.47 -6.86
C ALA A 238 32.03 8.61 -5.94
N PHE A 239 30.94 7.87 -6.21
CA PHE A 239 29.69 7.93 -5.43
C PHE A 239 29.60 6.87 -4.32
N ASP A 240 30.46 5.85 -4.31
CA ASP A 240 30.37 4.68 -3.43
C ASP A 240 31.43 4.73 -2.30
N ILE A 241 31.46 5.85 -1.57
CA ILE A 241 32.42 6.06 -0.49
C ILE A 241 32.05 5.16 0.72
N PRO A 242 32.98 4.32 1.23
CA PRO A 242 32.74 3.50 2.42
C PRO A 242 32.36 4.34 3.65
N HIS A 243 31.52 3.79 4.53
CA HIS A 243 31.01 4.51 5.70
C HIS A 243 32.13 5.02 6.62
N GLU A 244 33.19 4.22 6.81
CA GLU A 244 34.35 4.58 7.64
C GLU A 244 35.11 5.81 7.09
N GLU A 245 35.27 5.90 5.77
CA GLU A 245 35.91 7.03 5.11
C GLU A 245 35.04 8.29 5.20
N TRP A 246 33.70 8.11 5.17
CA TRP A 246 32.77 9.22 5.33
C TRP A 246 32.83 9.82 6.74
N LEU A 247 32.95 8.98 7.76
CA LEU A 247 33.17 9.42 9.14
C LEU A 247 34.49 10.19 9.29
N ALA A 248 35.55 9.77 8.58
CA ALA A 248 36.84 10.47 8.59
C ALA A 248 36.72 11.89 7.99
N ILE A 249 36.03 12.06 6.86
CA ILE A 249 35.76 13.38 6.28
C ILE A 249 34.95 14.26 7.24
N GLN A 250 33.94 13.69 7.91
CA GLN A 250 33.10 14.43 8.85
C GLN A 250 33.84 14.92 10.10
N ALA A 251 34.96 14.28 10.45
CA ALA A 251 35.79 14.67 11.58
C ALA A 251 36.71 15.88 11.27
N ILE A 252 36.87 16.26 10.00
CA ILE A 252 37.76 17.36 9.60
C ILE A 252 37.19 18.71 10.06
N PRO A 253 38.03 19.64 10.58
CA PRO A 253 37.59 20.98 10.92
C PRO A 253 36.95 21.71 9.73
N HIS A 254 35.78 22.31 9.97
CA HIS A 254 34.92 22.89 8.94
C HIS A 254 35.64 23.84 7.97
N GLU A 255 36.50 24.73 8.47
CA GLU A 255 37.20 25.72 7.64
C GLU A 255 38.20 25.08 6.67
N SER A 256 39.00 24.13 7.15
CA SER A 256 39.98 23.43 6.32
C SER A 256 39.32 22.43 5.37
N LEU A 257 38.22 21.79 5.81
CA LEU A 257 37.40 20.94 4.95
C LEU A 257 36.84 21.73 3.77
N LEU A 258 36.27 22.92 4.03
CA LEU A 258 35.77 23.79 2.97
C LEU A 258 36.86 24.19 1.97
N ASN A 259 38.08 24.46 2.44
CA ASN A 259 39.18 24.80 1.55
C ASN A 259 39.55 23.61 0.65
N ASP A 260 39.66 22.41 1.19
CA ASP A 260 40.01 21.22 0.40
C ASP A 260 38.90 20.84 -0.59
N LEU A 261 37.63 20.86 -0.16
CA LEU A 261 36.49 20.66 -1.07
C LEU A 261 36.43 21.71 -2.19
N SER A 262 36.78 22.97 -1.88
CA SER A 262 36.91 24.02 -2.90
C SER A 262 38.03 23.70 -3.90
N THR A 263 39.14 23.13 -3.43
CA THR A 263 40.23 22.64 -4.29
C THR A 263 39.77 21.49 -5.18
N VAL A 264 38.97 20.55 -4.66
CA VAL A 264 38.39 19.44 -5.46
C VAL A 264 37.54 19.98 -6.61
N LEU A 265 36.65 20.93 -6.31
CA LEU A 265 35.78 21.54 -7.32
C LEU A 265 36.59 22.31 -8.38
N ALA A 266 37.61 23.06 -7.96
CA ALA A 266 38.50 23.78 -8.87
C ALA A 266 39.29 22.83 -9.78
N ASP A 267 39.80 21.73 -9.24
CA ASP A 267 40.52 20.71 -10.03
C ASP A 267 39.59 20.02 -11.03
N SER A 268 38.35 19.68 -10.64
CA SER A 268 37.34 19.11 -11.53
C SER A 268 37.05 20.03 -12.72
N GLN A 269 36.89 21.34 -12.47
CA GLN A 269 36.70 22.33 -13.55
C GLN A 269 37.92 22.44 -14.47
N ARG A 270 39.13 22.48 -13.89
CA ARG A 270 40.39 22.54 -14.62
C ARG A 270 40.57 21.34 -15.55
N ARG A 271 40.33 20.13 -15.05
CA ARG A 271 40.45 18.89 -15.84
C ARG A 271 39.37 18.81 -16.91
N PHE A 272 38.13 19.23 -16.62
CA PHE A 272 37.08 19.30 -17.63
C PHE A 272 37.46 20.19 -18.82
N ALA A 273 38.11 21.34 -18.57
CA ALA A 273 38.62 22.21 -19.63
C ALA A 273 39.73 21.55 -20.48
N LEU A 274 40.65 20.79 -19.85
CA LEU A 274 41.70 20.03 -20.55
C LEU A 274 41.13 18.98 -21.51
N TYR A 275 40.09 18.25 -21.10
CA TYR A 275 39.44 17.26 -21.96
C TYR A 275 38.75 17.89 -23.18
N LYS A 276 38.24 19.12 -23.05
CA LYS A 276 37.59 19.84 -24.15
C LYS A 276 38.57 20.37 -25.19
N THR A 277 39.83 20.61 -24.82
CA THR A 277 40.91 21.06 -25.72
C THR A 277 41.67 19.93 -26.42
N LYS A 278 41.47 18.67 -26.00
CA LYS A 278 42.11 17.47 -26.58
C LYS A 278 41.17 16.68 -27.54
N LEU A 279 39.99 17.20 -27.85
CA LEU A 279 39.03 16.74 -28.87
C LEU A 279 39.08 17.66 -30.08
#